data_AF-A0A0K1PRK4-F1
#
_entry.id   AF-A0A0K1PRK4-F1
#
_cell.length_a   1.000
_cell.length_b   1.000
_cell.length_c   1.000
_cell.angle_alpha   90.00
_cell.angle_beta   90.00
_cell.angle_gamma   90.00
#
_symmetry.space_group_name_H-M   'P 1'
#
loop_
_entity.id
_entity.type
_entity.pdbx_description
1 polymer ?
#
loop_
_entity_poly.entity_id
_entity_poly.type
_entity_poly.pdbx_seq_one_letter_code
_entity_poly.pdbx_strand_id
1 'polypeptide(L)'
;MKNSVAFAVLLGLAAFACVPHRDVPAQDVPKLKDLEEVMQVQATVADPQFKKIGESSLTEADFVAFADVSNRIQATSVKTKEFSKGPGFDALADQLHEKAVALGTAAAAKDAKASSDALSAMKTTCKECHSKFR
;
A
#
# COMPACT_ATOMS: atom_id res chain seq x y z
N MET A 1 -37.14 14.72 -40.08
CA MET A 1 -36.71 16.01 -39.50
C MET A 1 -36.21 15.77 -38.09
N LYS A 2 -35.12 16.46 -37.73
CA LYS A 2 -34.20 16.24 -36.61
C LYS A 2 -34.89 16.29 -35.25
N ASN A 3 -34.45 15.49 -34.29
CA ASN A 3 -34.47 15.82 -32.85
C ASN A 3 -33.21 15.24 -32.20
N SER A 4 -32.21 16.09 -32.05
CA SER A 4 -30.98 15.81 -31.30
C SER A 4 -31.16 16.30 -29.86
N VAL A 5 -31.14 15.38 -28.90
CA VAL A 5 -31.02 15.73 -27.47
C VAL A 5 -29.56 15.54 -27.10
N ALA A 6 -28.84 16.65 -26.95
CA ALA A 6 -27.46 16.67 -26.50
C ALA A 6 -27.43 16.61 -24.96
N PHE A 7 -26.99 15.48 -24.42
CA PHE A 7 -26.60 15.35 -23.02
C PHE A 7 -25.19 15.93 -22.86
N ALA A 8 -25.09 17.13 -22.28
CA ALA A 8 -23.83 17.69 -21.82
C ALA A 8 -23.52 17.12 -20.42
N VAL A 9 -22.68 16.09 -20.37
CA VAL A 9 -22.12 15.59 -19.10
C VAL A 9 -20.81 16.32 -18.85
N LEU A 10 -20.78 17.00 -17.70
CA LEU A 10 -19.63 17.70 -17.11
C LEU A 10 -18.39 16.80 -17.06
N LEU A 11 -17.31 17.26 -17.69
CA LEU A 11 -15.97 16.70 -17.52
C LEU A 11 -15.39 17.20 -16.19
N GLY A 12 -15.63 16.45 -15.12
CA GLY A 12 -14.90 16.59 -13.87
C GLY A 12 -13.50 15.99 -14.02
N LEU A 13 -12.48 16.84 -14.24
CA LEU A 13 -11.09 16.41 -14.10
C LEU A 13 -10.80 16.13 -12.62
N ALA A 14 -10.87 14.86 -12.24
CA ALA A 14 -10.24 14.38 -11.02
C ALA A 14 -8.72 14.41 -11.21
N ALA A 15 -8.06 15.39 -10.59
CA ALA A 15 -6.61 15.38 -10.40
C ALA A 15 -6.25 14.25 -9.43
N PHE A 16 -6.12 13.03 -9.95
CA PHE A 16 -5.36 12.00 -9.26
C PHE A 16 -3.91 12.47 -9.25
N ALA A 17 -3.43 12.88 -8.08
CA ALA A 17 -2.01 13.04 -7.84
C ALA A 17 -1.34 11.70 -8.16
N CYS A 18 -0.79 11.58 -9.37
CA CYS A 18 -0.06 10.41 -9.83
C CYS A 18 1.22 10.30 -8.99
N VAL A 19 1.16 9.58 -7.88
CA VAL A 19 2.37 9.06 -7.24
C VAL A 19 3.08 8.20 -8.31
N PRO A 20 4.36 8.44 -8.62
CA PRO A 20 5.08 7.63 -9.60
C PRO A 20 4.98 6.14 -9.23
N HIS A 21 4.48 5.33 -10.17
CA HIS A 21 4.32 3.89 -9.99
C HIS A 21 5.69 3.21 -10.14
N ARG A 22 6.14 2.51 -9.09
CA ARG A 22 7.43 1.82 -9.05
C ARG A 22 7.24 0.35 -8.73
N ASP A 23 7.12 -0.45 -9.77
CA ASP A 23 6.92 -1.88 -9.65
C ASP A 23 8.25 -2.64 -9.51
N VAL A 24 8.83 -2.55 -8.32
CA VAL A 24 10.07 -3.26 -7.94
C VAL A 24 9.70 -4.52 -7.16
N PRO A 25 10.13 -5.71 -7.60
CA PRO A 25 9.87 -6.94 -6.88
C PRO A 25 10.73 -7.01 -5.60
N ALA A 26 10.27 -7.76 -4.59
CA ALA A 26 10.87 -7.76 -3.25
C ALA A 26 12.39 -8.03 -3.25
N GLN A 27 12.88 -8.94 -4.11
CA GLN A 27 14.30 -9.27 -4.22
C GLN A 27 15.20 -8.12 -4.70
N ASP A 28 14.62 -7.11 -5.36
CA ASP A 28 15.34 -5.96 -5.91
C ASP A 28 15.28 -4.73 -4.98
N VAL A 29 14.44 -4.77 -3.93
CA VAL A 29 14.33 -3.70 -2.91
C VAL A 29 15.67 -3.33 -2.26
N PRO A 30 16.59 -4.26 -1.94
CA PRO A 30 17.90 -3.90 -1.38
C PRO A 30 18.73 -2.98 -2.28
N LYS A 31 18.48 -2.99 -3.60
CA LYS A 31 19.22 -2.19 -4.59
C LYS A 31 18.79 -0.72 -4.62
N LEU A 32 17.65 -0.37 -4.03
CA LEU A 32 17.13 0.99 -3.96
C LEU A 32 18.11 1.92 -3.23
N LYS A 33 18.22 3.16 -3.71
CA LYS A 33 19.32 4.07 -3.34
C LYS A 33 18.92 5.15 -2.36
N ASP A 34 17.65 5.47 -2.28
CA ASP A 34 17.14 6.48 -1.38
C ASP A 34 15.77 6.09 -0.81
N LEU A 35 15.36 6.83 0.22
CA LEU A 35 14.10 6.62 0.90
C LEU A 35 12.89 6.90 -0.02
N GLU A 36 13.00 7.84 -0.97
CA GLU A 36 11.90 8.18 -1.86
C GLU A 36 11.54 6.97 -2.74
N GLU A 37 12.53 6.28 -3.31
CA GLU A 37 12.31 5.07 -4.08
C GLU A 37 11.62 3.98 -3.25
N VAL A 38 12.02 3.81 -1.99
CA VAL A 38 11.40 2.84 -1.07
C VAL A 38 9.94 3.19 -0.82
N MET A 39 9.62 4.47 -0.56
CA MET A 39 8.25 4.93 -0.33
C MET A 39 7.38 4.80 -1.59
N GLN A 40 7.93 5.03 -2.79
CA GLN A 40 7.22 4.81 -4.05
C GLN A 40 6.83 3.34 -4.23
N VAL A 41 7.72 2.40 -3.90
CA VAL A 41 7.40 0.95 -3.94
C VAL A 41 6.30 0.60 -2.95
N GLN A 42 6.36 1.14 -1.72
CA GLN A 42 5.32 0.92 -0.70
C GLN A 42 3.96 1.43 -1.15
N ALA A 43 3.89 2.68 -1.63
CA ALA A 43 2.66 3.29 -2.13
C ALA A 43 2.10 2.52 -3.33
N THR A 44 2.97 2.15 -4.28
CA THR A 44 2.61 1.39 -5.49
C THR A 44 1.85 0.11 -5.16
N VAL A 45 2.33 -0.65 -4.17
CA VAL A 45 1.72 -1.94 -3.84
C VAL A 45 0.55 -1.80 -2.86
N ALA A 46 0.64 -0.92 -1.87
CA ALA A 46 -0.32 -0.85 -0.77
C ALA A 46 -1.54 0.05 -1.04
N ASP A 47 -1.35 1.21 -1.69
CA ASP A 47 -2.43 2.21 -1.84
C ASP A 47 -3.67 1.66 -2.57
N PRO A 48 -3.52 0.87 -3.67
CA PRO A 48 -4.68 0.30 -4.34
C PRO A 48 -5.47 -0.67 -3.46
N GLN A 49 -4.84 -1.27 -2.44
CA GLN A 49 -5.45 -2.27 -1.57
C GLN A 49 -6.18 -1.63 -0.38
N PHE A 50 -5.86 -0.41 0.01
CA PHE A 50 -6.56 0.26 1.12
C PHE A 50 -8.04 0.53 0.85
N LYS A 51 -8.49 0.47 -0.41
CA LYS A 51 -9.92 0.52 -0.76
C LYS A 51 -10.69 -0.75 -0.38
N LYS A 52 -9.97 -1.85 -0.07
CA LYS A 52 -10.54 -3.16 0.29
C LYS A 52 -10.78 -3.32 1.80
N ILE A 53 -10.41 -2.31 2.59
CA ILE A 53 -10.68 -2.30 4.03
C ILE A 53 -12.20 -2.27 4.24
N GLY A 54 -12.71 -3.20 5.05
CA GLY A 54 -14.14 -3.32 5.38
C GLY A 54 -14.98 -4.06 4.34
N GLU A 55 -14.40 -4.51 3.23
CA GLU A 55 -15.11 -5.35 2.26
C GLU A 55 -15.49 -6.69 2.89
N SER A 56 -16.76 -7.09 2.73
CA SER A 56 -17.30 -8.33 3.28
C SER A 56 -16.92 -9.58 2.49
N SER A 57 -16.41 -9.38 1.27
CA SER A 57 -15.99 -10.46 0.38
C SER A 57 -14.77 -10.03 -0.42
N LEU A 58 -13.86 -10.98 -0.64
CA LEU A 58 -12.63 -10.79 -1.40
C LEU A 58 -12.49 -11.93 -2.39
N THR A 59 -11.93 -11.59 -3.54
CA THR A 59 -11.63 -12.55 -4.61
C THR A 59 -10.27 -13.20 -4.41
N GLU A 60 -9.99 -14.28 -5.15
CA GLU A 60 -8.65 -14.87 -5.18
C GLU A 60 -7.59 -13.85 -5.61
N ALA A 61 -7.92 -12.98 -6.57
CA ALA A 61 -7.02 -11.93 -7.03
C ALA A 61 -6.70 -10.91 -5.94
N ASP A 62 -7.65 -10.61 -5.04
CA ASP A 62 -7.41 -9.74 -3.89
C ASP A 62 -6.41 -10.41 -2.92
N PHE A 63 -6.59 -11.69 -2.61
CA PHE A 63 -5.65 -12.41 -1.72
C PHE A 63 -4.25 -12.55 -2.33
N VAL A 64 -4.14 -12.77 -3.65
CA VAL A 64 -2.84 -12.75 -4.35
C VAL A 64 -2.19 -11.36 -4.26
N ALA A 65 -2.97 -10.28 -4.46
CA ALA A 65 -2.45 -8.92 -4.31
C ALA A 65 -2.00 -8.63 -2.87
N PHE A 66 -2.70 -9.16 -1.87
CA PHE A 66 -2.32 -8.98 -0.46
C PHE A 66 -1.05 -9.75 -0.11
N ALA A 67 -0.82 -10.92 -0.70
CA ALA A 67 0.45 -11.62 -0.60
C ALA A 67 1.61 -10.82 -1.23
N ASP A 68 1.38 -10.14 -2.37
CA ASP A 68 2.37 -9.24 -2.97
C ASP A 68 2.68 -8.02 -2.08
N VAL A 69 1.63 -7.37 -1.53
CA VAL A 69 1.79 -6.31 -0.52
C VAL A 69 2.63 -6.83 0.64
N SER A 70 2.28 -7.99 1.19
CA SER A 70 2.99 -8.58 2.32
C SER A 70 4.49 -8.72 2.03
N ASN A 71 4.85 -9.31 0.89
CA ASN A 71 6.24 -9.56 0.52
C ASN A 71 7.03 -8.26 0.31
N ARG A 72 6.47 -7.33 -0.47
CA ARG A 72 7.15 -6.07 -0.83
C ARG A 72 7.22 -5.10 0.35
N ILE A 73 6.19 -5.03 1.18
CA ILE A 73 6.23 -4.18 2.39
C ILE A 73 7.21 -4.74 3.42
N GLN A 74 7.29 -6.06 3.61
CA GLN A 74 8.31 -6.66 4.49
C GLN A 74 9.73 -6.26 4.07
N ALA A 75 10.06 -6.39 2.79
CA ALA A 75 11.39 -6.04 2.26
C ALA A 75 11.66 -4.54 2.38
N THR A 76 10.69 -3.69 2.02
CA THR A 76 10.85 -2.23 2.08
C THR A 76 10.90 -1.70 3.51
N SER A 77 10.20 -2.30 4.47
CA SER A 77 10.33 -1.93 5.89
C SER A 77 11.75 -2.15 6.40
N VAL A 78 12.39 -3.26 6.04
CA VAL A 78 13.80 -3.50 6.39
C VAL A 78 14.69 -2.45 5.73
N LYS A 79 14.52 -2.23 4.42
CA LYS A 79 15.31 -1.25 3.67
C LYS A 79 15.13 0.19 4.16
N THR A 80 13.93 0.54 4.63
CA THR A 80 13.58 1.86 5.15
C THR A 80 14.51 2.27 6.30
N LYS A 81 14.91 1.31 7.16
CA LYS A 81 15.78 1.55 8.32
C LYS A 81 17.22 1.93 7.95
N GLU A 82 17.67 1.65 6.73
CA GLU A 82 18.97 2.16 6.24
C GLU A 82 18.95 3.68 6.05
N PHE A 83 17.76 4.27 5.95
CA PHE A 83 17.54 5.72 5.83
C PHE A 83 16.95 6.30 7.14
N SER A 84 17.27 5.68 8.27
CA SER A 84 16.69 5.99 9.58
C SER A 84 16.71 7.49 9.90
N LYS A 85 15.61 7.94 10.50
CA LYS A 85 15.45 9.28 11.09
C LYS A 85 15.47 9.23 12.62
N GLY A 86 15.96 8.12 13.19
CA GLY A 86 16.06 7.87 14.62
C GLY A 86 15.14 6.74 15.11
N PRO A 87 15.22 6.36 16.39
CA PRO A 87 14.58 5.14 16.91
C PRO A 87 13.07 5.07 16.72
N GLY A 88 12.38 6.22 16.77
CA GLY A 88 10.92 6.26 16.53
C GLY A 88 10.54 5.96 15.09
N PHE A 89 11.40 6.29 14.12
CA PHE A 89 11.20 5.96 12.72
C PHE A 89 11.43 4.46 12.50
N ASP A 90 12.51 3.91 13.07
CA ASP A 90 12.83 2.48 12.97
C ASP A 90 11.76 1.60 13.60
N ALA A 91 11.22 2.02 14.75
CA ALA A 91 10.12 1.31 15.41
C ALA A 91 8.85 1.27 14.54
N LEU A 92 8.52 2.36 13.82
CA LEU A 92 7.38 2.37 12.89
C LEU A 92 7.65 1.52 11.65
N ALA A 93 8.89 1.46 11.17
CA ALA A 93 9.28 0.57 10.08
C ALA A 93 9.14 -0.91 10.50
N ASP A 94 9.56 -1.27 11.71
CA ASP A 94 9.40 -2.61 12.28
C ASP A 94 7.91 -2.96 12.48
N GLN A 95 7.10 -2.03 13.01
CA GLN A 95 5.65 -2.23 13.12
C GLN A 95 5.00 -2.45 11.76
N LEU A 96 5.39 -1.68 10.73
CA LEU A 96 4.87 -1.86 9.37
C LEU A 96 5.24 -3.24 8.81
N HIS A 97 6.45 -3.72 9.09
CA HIS A 97 6.88 -5.07 8.72
C HIS A 97 5.97 -6.13 9.36
N GLU A 98 5.73 -6.04 10.67
CA GLU A 98 4.83 -6.97 11.38
C GLU A 98 3.41 -6.97 10.81
N LYS A 99 2.86 -5.80 10.46
CA LYS A 99 1.51 -5.73 9.89
C LYS A 99 1.46 -6.33 8.48
N ALA A 100 2.54 -6.19 7.70
CA ALA A 100 2.68 -6.85 6.41
C ALA A 100 2.76 -8.38 6.56
N VAL A 101 3.47 -8.91 7.57
CA VAL A 101 3.47 -10.35 7.89
C VAL A 101 2.06 -10.85 8.23
N ALA A 102 1.34 -10.09 9.05
CA ALA A 102 -0.05 -10.41 9.42
C ALA A 102 -0.97 -10.44 8.19
N LEU A 103 -0.82 -9.48 7.26
CA LEU A 103 -1.56 -9.47 6.00
C LEU A 103 -1.27 -10.71 5.14
N GLY A 104 0.00 -11.11 5.02
CA GLY A 104 0.38 -12.31 4.26
C GLY A 104 -0.22 -13.59 4.86
N THR A 105 -0.24 -13.67 6.19
CA THR A 105 -0.87 -14.79 6.92
C THR A 105 -2.37 -14.83 6.67
N ALA A 106 -3.05 -13.69 6.79
CA ALA A 106 -4.49 -13.57 6.55
C ALA A 106 -4.85 -13.90 5.08
N ALA A 107 -4.03 -13.45 4.13
CA ALA A 107 -4.22 -13.72 2.72
C ALA A 107 -4.07 -15.22 2.40
N ALA A 108 -3.05 -15.89 2.95
CA ALA A 108 -2.86 -17.33 2.79
C ALA A 108 -4.03 -18.14 3.38
N ALA A 109 -4.61 -17.66 4.49
CA ALA A 109 -5.80 -18.25 5.10
C ALA A 109 -7.12 -17.87 4.40
N LYS A 110 -7.08 -16.96 3.40
CA LYS A 110 -8.25 -16.37 2.75
C LYS A 110 -9.24 -15.73 3.73
N ASP A 111 -8.72 -15.15 4.81
CA ASP A 111 -9.52 -14.51 5.84
C ASP A 111 -9.75 -13.04 5.50
N ALA A 112 -10.96 -12.71 5.05
CA ALA A 112 -11.31 -11.35 4.66
C ALA A 112 -11.30 -10.35 5.82
N LYS A 113 -11.75 -10.78 7.00
CA LYS A 113 -11.76 -9.90 8.17
C LYS A 113 -10.34 -9.63 8.65
N ALA A 114 -9.52 -10.67 8.79
CA ALA A 114 -8.13 -10.50 9.21
C ALA A 114 -7.33 -9.69 8.18
N SER A 115 -7.59 -9.86 6.89
CA SER A 115 -6.97 -9.06 5.83
C SER A 115 -7.36 -7.58 5.93
N SER A 116 -8.64 -7.29 6.17
CA SER A 116 -9.13 -5.93 6.40
C SER A 116 -8.49 -5.29 7.64
N ASP A 117 -8.41 -6.03 8.75
CA ASP A 117 -7.81 -5.55 9.99
C ASP A 117 -6.31 -5.24 9.79
N ALA A 118 -5.58 -6.12 9.08
CA ALA A 118 -4.16 -5.92 8.76
C ALA A 118 -3.95 -4.70 7.84
N LEU A 119 -4.73 -4.55 6.76
CA LEU A 119 -4.66 -3.38 5.87
C LEU A 119 -4.95 -2.07 6.62
N SER A 120 -5.92 -2.08 7.53
CA SER A 120 -6.24 -0.92 8.37
C SER A 120 -5.09 -0.55 9.30
N ALA A 121 -4.46 -1.56 9.93
CA ALA A 121 -3.29 -1.36 10.78
C ALA A 121 -2.10 -0.80 9.98
N MET A 122 -1.80 -1.38 8.81
CA MET A 122 -0.75 -0.89 7.91
C MET A 122 -0.99 0.58 7.53
N LYS A 123 -2.20 0.92 7.08
CA LYS A 123 -2.57 2.30 6.72
C LYS A 123 -2.37 3.28 7.89
N THR A 124 -2.68 2.84 9.10
CA THR A 124 -2.50 3.64 10.32
C THR A 124 -1.01 3.87 10.60
N THR A 125 -0.18 2.83 10.54
CA THR A 125 1.28 2.95 10.70
C THR A 125 1.89 3.87 9.64
N CYS A 126 1.47 3.76 8.36
CA CYS A 126 1.93 4.67 7.31
C CYS A 126 1.59 6.13 7.63
N LYS A 127 0.36 6.41 8.07
CA LYS A 127 -0.06 7.77 8.47
C LYS A 127 0.73 8.30 9.66
N GLU A 128 1.00 7.46 10.65
CA GLU A 128 1.77 7.85 11.83
C GLU A 128 3.23 8.16 11.49
N CYS A 129 3.87 7.35 10.64
CA CYS A 129 5.22 7.63 10.18
C CYS A 129 5.27 8.94 9.38
N HIS A 130 4.33 9.12 8.45
CA HIS A 130 4.26 10.32 7.62
C HIS A 130 3.93 11.60 8.42
N SER A 131 3.17 11.52 9.51
CA SER A 131 2.89 12.72 10.32
C SER A 131 4.08 13.19 11.15
N LYS A 132 5.02 12.27 11.46
CA LYS A 132 6.18 12.55 12.31
C LYS A 132 7.46 12.83 11.52
N PHE A 133 7.62 12.21 10.36
CA PHE A 133 8.92 12.10 9.70
C PHE A 133 8.95 12.48 8.21
N ARG A 134 7.82 12.91 7.63
CA ARG A 134 7.74 13.37 6.24
C ARG A 134 8.24 14.80 6.09
#